data_AF-A0A832FN45-F1
#
_entry.id   AF-A0A832FN45-F1
#
_cell.length_a   1.000
_cell.length_b   1.000
_cell.length_c   1.000
_cell.angle_alpha   90.00
_cell.angle_beta   90.00
_cell.angle_gamma   90.00
#
_symmetry.space_group_name_H-M   'P 1'
#
loop_
_entity.id
_entity.type
_entity.pdbx_description
1 polymer ?
#
loop_
_entity_poly.entity_id
_entity_poly.type
_entity_poly.pdbx_seq_one_letter_code
_entity_poly.pdbx_strand_id
1 'polypeptide(L)'
;MFVNGFLSPWGFAGLNMPFQMAGMGLIGLAGGLYKRFVREFRWVAFCFEAAVLGAFLTVIYDLITNIGVAISYVIMGVPFNVAIITALAYGAPFSLIHVSSNVAVFGVAFLPIIKVVNKHVGGEQND
;
A
#
# COMPACT_ATOMS: atom_id res chain seq x y z
N MET A 1 2.71 -1.68 12.17
CA MET A 1 3.05 -0.26 12.43
C MET A 1 3.97 -0.14 13.63
N PHE A 2 3.55 -0.54 14.83
CA PHE A 2 4.32 -0.35 16.06
C PHE A 2 5.73 -0.99 16.04
N VAL A 3 5.82 -2.26 15.63
CA VAL A 3 7.11 -2.98 15.50
C VAL A 3 8.01 -2.30 14.46
N ASN A 4 7.47 -1.96 13.28
CA ASN A 4 8.25 -1.30 12.22
C ASN A 4 8.68 0.13 12.58
N GLY A 5 7.98 0.83 13.47
CA GLY A 5 8.35 2.20 13.82
C GLY A 5 9.45 2.31 14.88
N PHE A 6 9.58 1.31 15.76
CA PHE A 6 10.64 1.27 16.77
C PHE A 6 11.82 0.37 16.38
N LEU A 7 11.59 -0.67 15.56
CA LEU A 7 12.58 -1.66 15.14
C LEU A 7 12.79 -1.65 13.61
N SER A 8 12.88 -0.47 13.00
CA SER A 8 13.19 -0.39 11.56
C SER A 8 14.70 -0.51 11.32
N PRO A 9 15.13 -1.25 10.29
CA PRO A 9 16.51 -1.22 9.78
C PRO A 9 16.98 0.20 9.40
N TRP A 10 16.05 1.12 9.16
CA TRP A 10 16.31 2.51 8.78
C TRP A 10 16.36 3.49 9.97
N GLY A 11 16.41 2.99 11.20
CA GLY A 11 16.50 3.81 12.43
C GLY A 11 15.15 4.09 13.08
N PHE A 12 15.02 5.23 13.77
CA PHE A 12 13.81 5.62 14.51
C PHE A 12 12.69 6.05 13.54
N ALA A 13 12.06 5.08 12.89
CA ALA A 13 10.94 5.27 11.96
C ALA A 13 9.64 5.73 12.66
N GLY A 14 9.69 5.98 13.97
CA GLY A 14 8.56 6.45 14.77
C GLY A 14 7.95 7.75 14.28
N LEU A 15 8.76 8.67 13.77
CA LEU A 15 8.25 9.92 13.17
C LEU A 15 7.44 9.68 11.89
N ASN A 16 7.73 8.61 11.14
CA ASN A 16 7.00 8.26 9.93
C ASN A 16 5.78 7.36 10.20
N MET A 17 5.62 6.81 11.41
CA MET A 17 4.50 5.93 11.76
C MET A 17 3.11 6.54 11.51
N PRO A 18 2.82 7.81 11.87
CA PRO A 18 1.51 8.40 11.63
C PRO A 18 1.13 8.42 10.15
N PHE A 19 2.11 8.68 9.27
CA PHE A 19 1.93 8.71 7.82
C PHE A 19 1.66 7.30 7.27
N GLN A 20 2.38 6.30 7.77
CA GLN A 20 2.13 4.90 7.41
C GLN A 20 0.74 4.43 7.87
N MET A 21 0.30 4.81 9.08
CA MET A 21 -1.04 4.52 9.59
C MET A 21 -2.13 5.18 8.73
N ALA A 22 -1.93 6.44 8.35
CA ALA A 22 -2.84 7.15 7.45
C ALA A 22 -2.93 6.47 6.08
N GLY A 23 -1.79 6.11 5.49
CA GLY A 23 -1.73 5.41 4.21
C GLY A 23 -2.43 4.05 4.26
N MET A 24 -2.18 3.24 5.29
CA MET A 24 -2.87 1.95 5.46
C MET A 24 -4.37 2.11 5.70
N GLY A 25 -4.78 3.14 6.45
CA GLY A 25 -6.20 3.47 6.64
C GLY A 25 -6.88 3.78 5.31
N LEU A 26 -6.22 4.57 4.45
CA LEU A 26 -6.72 4.87 3.11
C LEU A 26 -6.83 3.62 2.24
N ILE A 27 -5.82 2.74 2.27
CA ILE A 27 -5.83 1.48 1.53
C ILE A 27 -6.98 0.58 1.99
N GLY A 28 -7.15 0.43 3.31
CA GLY A 28 -8.21 -0.38 3.89
C GLY A 28 -9.61 0.14 3.53
N LEU A 29 -9.80 1.45 3.59
CA LEU A 29 -11.06 2.08 3.20
C LEU A 29 -11.37 1.87 1.72
N ALA A 30 -10.40 2.11 0.83
CA ALA A 30 -10.59 1.92 -0.61
C ALA A 30 -10.88 0.46 -0.97
N GLY A 31 -10.18 -0.50 -0.36
CA GLY A 31 -10.45 -1.93 -0.56
C GLY A 31 -11.83 -2.36 -0.05
N GLY A 32 -12.25 -1.82 1.10
CA GLY A 32 -13.59 -2.06 1.65
C GLY A 32 -14.70 -1.49 0.78
N LEU A 33 -14.52 -0.28 0.25
CA LEU A 33 -15.44 0.33 -0.71
C LEU A 33 -15.48 -0.45 -2.02
N TYR A 34 -14.31 -0.84 -2.55
CA TYR A 34 -14.20 -1.61 -3.79
C TYR A 34 -15.01 -2.92 -3.73
N LYS A 35 -14.95 -3.65 -2.61
CA LYS A 35 -15.77 -4.86 -2.38
C LYS A 35 -17.27 -4.57 -2.47
N ARG A 36 -17.73 -3.39 -2.04
CA ARG A 36 -19.16 -3.03 -2.03
C ARG A 36 -19.68 -2.66 -3.43
N PHE A 37 -18.82 -2.11 -4.28
CA PHE A 37 -19.19 -1.65 -5.62
C PHE A 37 -19.07 -2.75 -6.69
N VAL A 38 -18.15 -3.70 -6.53
CA VAL A 38 -18.03 -4.81 -7.48
C VAL A 38 -19.05 -5.89 -7.16
N ARG A 39 -20.18 -5.91 -7.89
CA ARG A 39 -21.19 -6.98 -7.77
C ARG A 39 -21.15 -8.00 -8.91
N GLU A 40 -20.81 -7.63 -10.15
CA GLU A 40 -20.71 -8.59 -11.25
C GLU A 40 -19.74 -8.09 -12.34
N PHE A 41 -18.55 -8.67 -12.43
CA PHE A 41 -17.63 -8.43 -13.54
C PHE A 41 -16.92 -9.71 -13.96
N ARG A 42 -16.59 -9.77 -15.26
CA ARG A 42 -15.80 -10.85 -15.88
C ARG A 42 -14.44 -10.93 -15.18
N TRP A 43 -14.10 -12.10 -14.62
CA TRP A 43 -12.95 -12.33 -13.71
C TRP A 43 -11.62 -11.68 -14.12
N VAL A 44 -11.28 -11.68 -15.41
CA VAL A 44 -10.03 -11.08 -15.92
C VAL A 44 -10.05 -9.54 -15.82
N ALA A 45 -11.19 -8.92 -16.09
CA ALA A 45 -11.34 -7.47 -15.98
C ALA A 45 -11.26 -7.02 -14.51
N PHE A 46 -11.83 -7.83 -13.60
CA PHE A 46 -11.75 -7.59 -12.16
C PHE A 46 -10.32 -7.65 -11.61
N CYS A 47 -9.50 -8.60 -12.07
CA CYS A 47 -8.08 -8.67 -11.67
C CYS A 47 -7.26 -7.52 -12.20
N PHE A 48 -7.52 -7.10 -13.45
CA PHE A 48 -6.86 -5.93 -14.01
C PHE A 48 -7.24 -4.67 -13.25
N GLU A 49 -8.52 -4.46 -12.97
CA GLU A 49 -9.02 -3.32 -12.18
C GLU A 49 -8.45 -3.32 -10.76
N ALA A 50 -8.43 -4.46 -10.08
CA ALA A 50 -7.82 -4.60 -8.76
C ALA A 50 -6.31 -4.33 -8.78
N ALA A 51 -5.59 -4.74 -9.82
CA ALA A 51 -4.18 -4.46 -9.98
C ALA A 51 -3.90 -2.97 -10.23
N VAL A 52 -4.68 -2.30 -11.09
CA VAL A 52 -4.55 -0.86 -11.34
C VAL A 52 -4.89 -0.06 -10.09
N LEU A 53 -5.99 -0.41 -9.41
CA LEU A 53 -6.40 0.21 -8.16
C LEU A 53 -5.31 0.02 -7.08
N GLY A 54 -4.81 -1.20 -6.92
CA GLY A 54 -3.72 -1.53 -5.99
C GLY A 54 -2.43 -0.75 -6.30
N ALA A 55 -2.05 -0.64 -7.57
CA ALA A 55 -0.90 0.15 -8.00
C ALA A 55 -1.06 1.63 -7.63
N PHE A 56 -2.22 2.21 -7.97
CA PHE A 56 -2.53 3.61 -7.69
C PHE A 56 -2.50 3.91 -6.19
N LEU A 57 -3.11 3.04 -5.38
CA LEU A 57 -3.08 3.17 -3.93
C LEU A 57 -1.68 3.03 -3.35
N THR A 58 -0.85 2.15 -3.92
CA THR A 58 0.55 1.98 -3.51
C THR A 58 1.36 3.24 -3.77
N VAL A 59 1.19 3.88 -4.93
CA VAL A 59 1.83 5.17 -5.23
C VAL A 59 1.41 6.24 -4.24
N ILE A 60 0.12 6.33 -3.90
CA ILE A 60 -0.37 7.29 -2.91
C ILE A 60 0.24 7.00 -1.52
N TYR A 61 0.28 5.73 -1.13
CA TYR A 61 0.89 5.32 0.14
C TYR A 61 2.37 5.69 0.21
N ASP A 62 3.13 5.42 -0.84
CA ASP A 62 4.55 5.75 -0.92
C ASP A 62 4.77 7.26 -0.91
N LEU A 63 3.89 8.04 -1.55
CA LEU A 63 3.96 9.50 -1.51
C LEU A 63 3.72 10.03 -0.09
N ILE A 64 2.67 9.56 0.59
CA ILE A 64 2.36 9.95 1.97
C ILE A 64 3.54 9.63 2.90
N THR A 65 4.13 8.45 2.76
CA THR A 65 5.24 8.02 3.60
C THR A 65 6.56 8.71 3.26
N ASN A 66 6.81 9.06 2.00
CA ASN A 66 7.96 9.89 1.61
C ASN A 66 7.83 11.33 2.12
N ILE A 67 6.61 11.89 2.17
CA ILE A 67 6.36 13.19 2.81
C ILE A 67 6.68 13.12 4.30
N GLY A 68 6.29 12.05 4.99
CA GLY A 68 6.63 11.85 6.40
C GLY A 68 8.14 11.77 6.65
N VAL A 69 8.89 11.12 5.76
CA VAL A 69 10.37 11.13 5.79
C VAL A 69 10.93 12.53 5.55
N ALA A 70 10.43 13.28 4.57
CA ALA A 70 10.88 14.64 4.30
C ALA A 70 10.64 15.57 5.49
N ILE A 71 9.46 15.50 6.12
CA ILE A 71 9.15 16.25 7.35
C ILE A 71 10.11 15.87 8.48
N SER A 72 10.41 14.58 8.62
CA SER A 72 11.38 14.11 9.63
C SER A 72 12.75 14.73 9.43
N TYR A 73 13.24 14.84 8.19
CA TYR A 73 14.50 15.51 7.86
C TYR A 73 14.46 17.02 8.15
N VAL A 74 13.34 17.70 7.85
CA VAL A 74 13.16 19.12 8.17
C VAL A 74 13.24 19.37 9.68
N ILE A 75 12.59 18.51 10.47
CA ILE A 75 12.64 18.58 11.95
C ILE A 75 14.07 18.38 12.46
N MET A 76 14.88 17.56 11.78
CA MET A 76 16.30 17.34 12.09
C MET A 76 17.22 18.48 11.61
N GLY A 77 16.67 19.55 11.03
CA GLY A 77 17.44 20.74 10.60
C GLY A 77 17.92 20.71 9.16
N VAL A 78 17.50 19.73 8.35
CA VAL A 78 17.81 19.70 6.92
C VAL A 78 16.97 20.75 6.18
N PRO A 79 17.54 21.57 5.28
CA PRO A 79 16.77 22.52 4.49
C PRO A 79 15.65 21.84 3.70
N PHE A 80 14.47 22.47 3.67
CA PHE A 80 13.25 21.90 3.07
C PHE A 80 13.46 21.34 1.65
N ASN A 81 14.13 22.09 0.79
CA ASN A 81 14.40 21.66 -0.59
C ASN A 81 15.25 20.38 -0.64
N VAL A 82 16.28 20.29 0.21
CA VAL A 82 17.15 19.12 0.28
C VAL A 82 16.38 17.93 0.85
N ALA A 83 15.59 18.13 1.90
CA ALA A 83 14.79 17.08 2.53
C ALA A 83 13.76 16.45 1.56
N ILE A 84 13.09 17.25 0.74
CA ILE A 84 12.13 16.76 -0.26
C ILE A 84 12.86 16.01 -1.38
N ILE A 85 13.95 16.58 -1.90
CA ILE A 85 14.72 15.95 -2.98
C ILE A 85 15.29 14.62 -2.52
N THR A 86 15.87 14.53 -1.30
CA THR A 86 16.42 13.28 -0.78
C THR A 86 15.33 12.25 -0.53
N ALA A 87 14.21 12.63 0.10
CA ALA A 87 13.09 11.72 0.34
C ALA A 87 12.52 11.15 -0.96
N LEU A 88 12.38 11.96 -2.01
CA LEU A 88 11.90 11.49 -3.31
C LEU A 88 12.95 10.68 -4.07
N ALA A 89 14.23 11.08 -4.04
CA ALA A 89 15.29 10.38 -4.76
C ALA A 89 15.52 8.96 -4.22
N TYR A 90 15.52 8.79 -2.89
CA TYR A 90 15.61 7.47 -2.26
C TYR A 90 14.28 6.72 -2.26
N GLY A 91 13.16 7.45 -2.18
CA GLY A 91 11.81 6.88 -2.16
C GLY A 91 11.35 6.36 -3.53
N ALA A 92 11.79 6.96 -4.64
CA ALA A 92 11.39 6.58 -5.99
C ALA A 92 11.76 5.14 -6.39
N PRO A 93 13.02 4.67 -6.24
CA PRO A 93 13.35 3.27 -6.58
C PRO A 93 12.62 2.28 -5.67
N PHE A 94 12.45 2.60 -4.39
CA PHE A 94 11.67 1.78 -3.47
C PHE A 94 10.20 1.71 -3.90
N SER A 95 9.60 2.85 -4.25
CA SER A 95 8.22 2.92 -4.72
C SER A 95 8.01 2.12 -6.00
N LEU A 96 8.97 2.17 -6.94
CA LEU A 96 8.89 1.37 -8.16
C LEU A 96 8.83 -0.14 -7.85
N ILE A 97 9.68 -0.62 -6.93
CA ILE A 97 9.68 -2.02 -6.49
C ILE A 97 8.37 -2.35 -5.76
N HIS A 98 7.91 -1.47 -4.89
CA HIS A 98 6.70 -1.66 -4.09
C HIS A 98 5.44 -1.74 -4.97
N VAL A 99 5.29 -0.80 -5.90
CA VAL A 99 4.18 -0.77 -6.88
C VAL A 99 4.22 -2.02 -7.75
N SER A 100 5.39 -2.39 -8.28
CA SER A 100 5.53 -3.59 -9.13
C SER A 100 5.15 -4.86 -8.37
N SER A 101 5.57 -4.96 -7.10
CA SER A 101 5.24 -6.09 -6.23
C SER A 101 3.74 -6.15 -5.92
N ASN A 102 3.11 -5.01 -5.62
CA ASN A 102 1.67 -4.97 -5.36
C ASN A 102 0.84 -5.25 -6.62
N VAL A 103 1.27 -4.79 -7.80
CA VAL A 103 0.65 -5.18 -9.08
C VAL A 103 0.70 -6.69 -9.26
N ALA A 104 1.84 -7.34 -8.98
CA ALA A 104 1.95 -8.79 -9.07
C ALA A 104 1.04 -9.50 -8.06
N VAL A 105 0.96 -9.03 -6.82
CA VAL A 105 0.09 -9.61 -5.79
C VAL A 105 -1.39 -9.47 -6.17
N PHE A 106 -1.85 -8.28 -6.54
CA PHE A 106 -3.25 -8.03 -6.89
C PHE A 106 -3.65 -8.59 -8.26
N GLY A 107 -2.73 -8.64 -9.22
CA GLY A 107 -2.98 -9.18 -10.56
C GLY A 107 -2.89 -10.70 -10.65
N VAL A 108 -1.98 -11.33 -9.91
CA VAL A 108 -1.69 -12.78 -10.02
C VAL A 108 -2.13 -13.54 -8.77
N ALA A 109 -1.72 -13.11 -7.58
CA ALA A 109 -1.94 -13.85 -6.34
C ALA A 109 -3.38 -13.69 -5.79
N PHE A 110 -4.09 -12.64 -6.17
CA PHE A 110 -5.45 -12.37 -5.70
C PHE A 110 -6.45 -13.47 -6.09
N LEU A 111 -6.31 -14.03 -7.30
CA LEU A 111 -7.17 -15.09 -7.82
C LEU A 111 -7.12 -16.40 -7.02
N PRO A 112 -5.94 -17.02 -6.80
CA PRO A 112 -5.85 -18.24 -6.01
C PRO A 112 -6.30 -18.01 -4.56
N ILE A 113 -6.00 -16.84 -3.98
CA ILE A 113 -6.39 -16.51 -2.61
C ILE A 113 -7.92 -16.45 -2.48
N ILE A 114 -8.62 -15.72 -3.36
CA ILE A 114 -10.08 -15.66 -3.31
C ILE A 114 -10.71 -17.04 -3.54
N LYS A 115 -10.17 -17.85 -4.45
CA LYS A 115 -10.69 -19.21 -4.68
C LYS A 115 -10.56 -20.09 -3.42
N VAL A 116 -9.43 -20.03 -2.73
CA VAL A 116 -9.22 -20.77 -1.48
C VAL A 116 -10.12 -20.24 -0.37
N VAL A 117 -10.21 -18.93 -0.20
CA VAL A 117 -11.06 -18.30 0.82
C VAL A 117 -12.53 -18.65 0.60
N ASN A 118 -13.05 -18.52 -0.63
CA ASN A 118 -14.43 -18.91 -0.92
C ASN A 118 -14.68 -20.40 -0.69
N LYS A 119 -13.70 -21.27 -0.97
CA LYS A 119 -13.80 -22.71 -0.72
C LYS A 119 -13.83 -23.07 0.77
N HIS A 120 -13.14 -22.33 1.63
CA HIS A 120 -12.98 -22.70 3.06
C HIS A 120 -13.82 -21.85 4.01
N VAL A 121 -14.16 -20.62 3.63
CA VAL A 121 -14.93 -19.67 4.44
C VAL A 121 -16.34 -19.46 3.87
N GLY A 122 -16.54 -19.65 2.55
CA GLY A 122 -17.84 -19.59 1.89
C GLY A 122 -18.53 -20.94 1.70
N GLY A 123 -17.91 -22.03 2.15
CA GLY A 123 -18.32 -23.42 1.90
C GLY A 123 -19.47 -23.98 2.76
N GLU A 124 -20.36 -23.13 3.29
CA GLU A 124 -21.62 -23.58 3.95
C GLU A 124 -22.88 -23.08 3.21
N GLN A 125 -22.77 -22.72 1.93
CA GLN A 125 -23.95 -22.49 1.08
C GLN A 125 -23.68 -23.08 -0.30
N ASN A 126 -23.89 -24.40 -0.43
CA ASN A 126 -24.73 -25.03 -1.45
C ASN A 126 -24.44 -26.55 -1.49
N ASP A 127 -25.53 -27.30 -1.28
CA ASP A 127 -25.74 -28.76 -1.35
C ASP A 127 -25.34 -29.62 -0.13
#